data_AF-A0A2P1IR86-F1
#
_entry.id   AF-A0A2P1IR86-F1
#
_cell.length_a   1.000
_cell.length_b   1.000
_cell.length_c   1.000
_cell.angle_alpha   90.00
_cell.angle_beta   90.00
_cell.angle_gamma   90.00
#
_symmetry.space_group_name_H-M   'P 1'
#
loop_
_entity.id
_entity.type
_entity.pdbx_description
1 polymer ?
#
loop_
_entity_poly.entity_id
_entity_poly.type
_entity_poly.pdbx_seq_one_letter_code
_entity_poly.pdbx_strand_id
1 'polypeptide(L)'
;FGSLLGVYLIFQIVTGLFLAFHFSGDVMLSFSSVVHVTRDVESGWLIRVLHSNGASMFFLFMYMHIGRGIYYGSYCMKSTWVSGVSIFLLSMITAFLGYVLPWGQMSFWAATVITNLLSAIPYVGVMLVEWVWGGYAVSNPTLTRFFAFHFIVPFVIVGFMVIHLVFLHETGSSNPLGVGGWDSVSLHPMYSVKDVVGVVVSGFFLVFVSLEAP
;
A
#
# COMPACT_ATOMS: atom_id res chain seq x y z
N PHE A 1 -15.13 -3.43 0.80
CA PHE A 1 -13.78 -2.87 1.06
C PHE A 1 -12.69 -3.93 1.06
N GLY A 2 -12.84 -5.07 1.76
CA GLY A 2 -11.80 -6.12 1.74
C GLY A 2 -11.48 -6.63 0.33
N SER A 3 -12.51 -6.91 -0.49
CA SER A 3 -12.37 -7.25 -1.91
C SER A 3 -11.61 -6.17 -2.70
N LEU A 4 -11.97 -4.90 -2.53
CA LEU A 4 -11.29 -3.76 -3.16
C LEU A 4 -9.81 -3.65 -2.74
N LEU A 5 -9.49 -3.86 -1.46
CA LEU A 5 -8.10 -3.87 -0.99
C LEU A 5 -7.27 -4.95 -1.68
N GLY A 6 -7.83 -6.15 -1.86
CA GLY A 6 -7.17 -7.21 -2.62
C GLY A 6 -6.92 -6.83 -4.09
N VAL A 7 -7.92 -6.23 -4.74
CA VAL A 7 -7.80 -5.76 -6.13
C VAL A 7 -6.75 -4.66 -6.25
N TYR A 8 -6.75 -3.66 -5.36
CA TYR A 8 -5.77 -2.58 -5.39
C TYR A 8 -4.36 -3.05 -5.02
N LEU A 9 -4.21 -4.07 -4.16
CA LEU A 9 -2.90 -4.67 -3.89
C LEU A 9 -2.29 -5.27 -5.17
N ILE A 10 -3.07 -6.07 -5.91
CA ILE A 10 -2.63 -6.66 -7.18
C ILE A 10 -2.35 -5.55 -8.20
N PHE A 11 -3.23 -4.56 -8.30
CA PHE A 11 -3.07 -3.41 -9.18
C PHE A 11 -1.76 -2.64 -8.91
N GLN A 12 -1.41 -2.42 -7.65
CA GLN A 12 -0.17 -1.76 -7.24
C GLN A 12 1.06 -2.61 -7.58
N ILE A 13 1.01 -3.92 -7.36
CA ILE A 13 2.10 -4.84 -7.73
C ILE A 13 2.33 -4.82 -9.25
N VAL A 14 1.25 -4.91 -10.04
CA VAL A 14 1.35 -4.93 -11.51
C VAL A 14 1.90 -3.59 -12.02
N THR A 15 1.26 -2.48 -11.67
CA THR A 15 1.73 -1.15 -12.13
C THR A 15 3.14 -0.84 -11.63
N GLY A 16 3.47 -1.19 -10.38
CA GLY A 16 4.80 -1.03 -9.81
C GLY A 16 5.87 -1.85 -10.52
N LEU A 17 5.56 -3.07 -10.94
CA LEU A 17 6.48 -3.91 -11.73
C LEU A 17 6.81 -3.27 -13.09
N PHE A 18 5.80 -2.73 -13.79
CA PHE A 18 6.04 -2.03 -15.06
C PHE A 18 6.89 -0.76 -14.87
N LEU A 19 6.67 0.00 -13.80
CA LEU A 19 7.52 1.15 -13.47
C LEU A 19 8.95 0.72 -13.13
N ALA A 20 9.12 -0.40 -12.42
CA ALA A 20 10.42 -0.91 -12.01
C ALA A 20 11.30 -1.32 -13.20
N PHE A 21 10.74 -1.74 -14.33
CA PHE A 21 11.52 -2.04 -15.54
C PHE A 21 12.26 -0.83 -16.13
N HIS A 22 11.83 0.39 -15.79
CA HIS A 22 12.40 1.63 -16.30
C HIS A 22 13.05 2.50 -15.21
N PHE A 23 13.03 2.06 -13.95
CA PHE A 23 13.54 2.82 -12.82
C PHE A 23 15.04 2.62 -12.60
N SER A 24 15.76 3.69 -12.23
CA SER A 24 17.16 3.62 -11.82
C SER A 24 17.33 3.99 -10.35
N GLY A 25 17.88 3.08 -9.55
CA GLY A 25 18.11 3.25 -8.11
C GLY A 25 19.32 4.11 -7.72
N ASP A 26 19.85 4.90 -8.65
CA ASP A 26 20.95 5.84 -8.41
C ASP A 26 20.44 7.27 -8.20
N VAL A 27 20.91 7.98 -7.18
CA VAL A 27 20.44 9.33 -6.82
C VAL A 27 20.60 10.37 -7.93
N MET A 28 21.57 10.22 -8.83
CA MET A 28 21.76 11.12 -9.97
C MET A 28 20.75 10.84 -11.10
N LEU A 29 20.24 9.61 -11.17
CA LEU A 29 19.38 9.13 -12.26
C LEU A 29 17.93 8.89 -11.84
N SER A 30 17.63 8.81 -10.54
CA SER A 30 16.32 8.39 -10.07
C SER A 30 15.21 9.31 -10.55
N PHE A 31 15.36 10.62 -10.28
CA PHE A 31 14.39 11.62 -10.73
C PHE A 31 14.26 11.64 -12.26
N SER A 32 15.38 11.59 -12.99
CA SER A 32 15.35 11.61 -14.45
C SER A 32 14.76 10.32 -15.04
N SER A 33 14.91 9.16 -14.40
CA SER A 33 14.26 7.92 -14.81
C SER A 33 12.73 7.98 -14.68
N VAL A 34 12.21 8.64 -13.63
CA VAL A 34 10.77 8.88 -13.50
C VAL A 34 10.26 9.87 -14.55
N VAL A 35 11.05 10.89 -14.90
CA VAL A 35 10.73 11.81 -16.01
C VAL A 35 10.74 11.06 -17.34
N HIS A 36 11.73 10.20 -17.59
CA HIS A 36 11.82 9.35 -18.78
C HIS A 36 10.59 8.45 -18.93
N VAL A 37 10.17 7.75 -17.87
CA VAL A 37 8.92 6.95 -17.87
C VAL A 37 7.71 7.79 -18.22
N THR A 38 7.65 9.02 -17.72
CA THR A 38 6.49 9.89 -17.97
C THR A 38 6.47 10.44 -19.40
N ARG A 39 7.63 10.68 -20.03
CA ARG A 39 7.71 11.41 -21.30
C ARG A 39 8.00 10.54 -22.52
N ASP A 40 8.79 9.49 -22.34
CA ASP A 40 9.40 8.74 -23.45
C ASP A 40 8.91 7.30 -23.54
N VAL A 41 8.37 6.73 -22.45
CA VAL A 41 7.79 5.39 -22.44
C VAL A 41 6.33 5.46 -22.86
N GLU A 42 5.94 4.64 -23.85
CA GLU A 42 4.56 4.56 -24.33
C GLU A 42 3.59 4.23 -23.17
N SER A 43 2.57 5.07 -22.99
CA SER A 43 1.63 5.00 -21.85
C SER A 43 2.27 5.04 -20.45
N GLY A 44 3.57 5.34 -20.33
CA GLY A 44 4.28 5.35 -19.05
C GLY A 44 3.77 6.43 -18.10
N TRP A 45 3.34 7.59 -18.62
CA TRP A 45 2.65 8.62 -17.84
C TRP A 45 1.40 8.06 -17.16
N LEU A 46 0.59 7.28 -17.88
CA LEU A 46 -0.67 6.73 -17.37
C LEU A 46 -0.38 5.71 -16.27
N ILE A 47 0.56 4.79 -16.50
CA ILE A 47 0.96 3.79 -15.49
C ILE A 47 1.47 4.49 -14.23
N ARG A 48 2.28 5.54 -14.36
CA ARG A 48 2.81 6.31 -13.22
C ARG A 48 1.70 7.00 -12.43
N VAL A 49 0.79 7.71 -13.11
CA VAL A 49 -0.32 8.41 -12.45
C VAL A 49 -1.25 7.40 -11.78
N LEU A 50 -1.58 6.30 -12.45
CA LEU A 50 -2.39 5.23 -11.89
C LEU A 50 -1.74 4.56 -10.68
N HIS A 51 -0.42 4.31 -10.69
CA HIS A 51 0.29 3.77 -9.54
C HIS A 51 0.19 4.73 -8.34
N SER A 52 0.48 6.02 -8.57
CA SER A 52 0.40 7.08 -7.55
C SER A 52 -1.00 7.23 -6.96
N ASN A 53 -2.02 7.46 -7.80
CA ASN A 53 -3.40 7.63 -7.35
C ASN A 53 -4.00 6.33 -6.83
N GLY A 54 -3.57 5.19 -7.33
CA GLY A 54 -3.94 3.88 -6.82
C GLY A 54 -3.47 3.64 -5.38
N ALA A 55 -2.31 4.20 -4.98
CA ALA A 55 -1.86 4.16 -3.59
C ALA A 55 -2.81 4.97 -2.68
N SER A 56 -3.25 6.15 -3.11
CA SER A 56 -4.27 6.95 -2.39
C SER A 56 -5.59 6.20 -2.27
N MET A 57 -6.05 5.55 -3.33
CA MET A 57 -7.25 4.71 -3.31
C MET A 57 -7.11 3.51 -2.36
N PHE A 58 -5.93 2.88 -2.32
CA PHE A 58 -5.65 1.79 -1.39
C PHE A 58 -5.82 2.25 0.07
N PHE A 59 -5.26 3.41 0.45
CA PHE A 59 -5.44 3.96 1.80
C PHE A 59 -6.86 4.43 2.09
N LEU A 60 -7.56 5.01 1.10
CA LEU A 60 -8.98 5.34 1.23
C LEU A 60 -9.80 4.10 1.61
N PHE A 61 -9.64 2.99 0.88
CA PHE A 61 -10.32 1.74 1.20
C PHE A 61 -9.83 1.10 2.50
N MET A 62 -8.56 1.28 2.86
CA MET A 62 -7.99 0.79 4.12
C MET A 62 -8.66 1.49 5.31
N TYR A 63 -8.76 2.81 5.28
CA TYR A 63 -9.40 3.58 6.35
C TYR A 63 -10.89 3.28 6.45
N MET A 64 -11.61 3.15 5.32
CA MET A 64 -13.01 2.70 5.35
C MET A 64 -13.15 1.26 5.89
N HIS A 65 -12.21 0.37 5.57
CA HIS A 65 -12.22 -1.00 6.09
C HIS A 65 -11.99 -1.05 7.60
N ILE A 66 -11.02 -0.29 8.11
CA ILE A 66 -10.74 -0.15 9.55
C ILE A 66 -11.95 0.49 10.25
N GLY A 67 -12.49 1.59 9.70
CA GLY A 67 -13.65 2.28 10.25
C GLY A 67 -14.88 1.38 10.36
N ARG A 68 -15.15 0.57 9.31
CA ARG A 68 -16.18 -0.49 9.35
C ARG A 68 -15.91 -1.45 10.51
N GLY A 69 -14.68 -1.89 10.67
CA GLY A 69 -14.30 -2.85 11.70
C GLY A 69 -14.50 -2.33 13.13
N ILE A 70 -14.24 -1.04 13.35
CA ILE A 70 -14.51 -0.36 14.62
C ILE A 70 -16.02 -0.22 14.84
N TYR A 71 -16.73 0.33 13.86
CA TYR A 71 -18.15 0.66 13.98
C TYR A 71 -19.03 -0.58 14.26
N TYR A 72 -18.75 -1.70 13.59
CA TYR A 72 -19.52 -2.95 13.75
C TYR A 72 -18.88 -3.95 14.73
N GLY A 73 -17.94 -3.53 15.59
CA GLY A 73 -17.35 -4.42 16.60
C GLY A 73 -16.56 -5.61 16.02
N SER A 74 -16.11 -5.54 14.78
CA SER A 74 -15.42 -6.65 14.11
C SER A 74 -14.01 -6.88 14.66
N TYR A 75 -13.46 -5.92 15.41
CA TYR A 75 -12.21 -6.09 16.17
C TYR A 75 -12.28 -7.21 17.24
N CYS A 76 -13.49 -7.65 17.61
CA CYS A 76 -13.68 -8.81 18.49
C CYS A 76 -13.14 -10.12 17.87
N MET A 77 -13.03 -10.20 16.54
CA MET A 77 -12.32 -11.28 15.84
C MET A 77 -10.81 -11.04 15.94
N LYS A 78 -10.23 -11.28 17.13
CA LYS A 78 -8.88 -10.84 17.51
C LYS A 78 -7.79 -11.24 16.51
N SER A 79 -7.75 -12.49 16.06
CA SER A 79 -6.73 -12.97 15.10
C SER A 79 -6.82 -12.24 13.75
N THR A 80 -8.04 -12.10 13.23
CA THR A 80 -8.33 -11.34 12.01
C THR A 80 -7.97 -9.86 12.20
N TRP A 81 -8.30 -9.27 13.36
CA TRP A 81 -7.97 -7.88 13.65
C TRP A 81 -6.47 -7.63 13.72
N VAL A 82 -5.72 -8.45 14.47
CA VAL A 82 -4.26 -8.30 14.63
C VAL A 82 -3.54 -8.48 13.29
N SER A 83 -3.92 -9.49 12.49
CA SER A 83 -3.37 -9.63 11.14
C SER A 83 -3.70 -8.42 10.24
N GLY A 84 -4.89 -7.83 10.39
CA GLY A 84 -5.26 -6.58 9.71
C GLY A 84 -4.39 -5.38 10.12
N VAL A 85 -4.05 -5.25 11.41
CA VAL A 85 -3.10 -4.24 11.90
C VAL A 85 -1.71 -4.44 11.29
N SER A 86 -1.24 -5.69 11.18
CA SER A 86 0.03 -6.00 10.49
C SER A 86 0.03 -5.57 9.03
N ILE A 87 -1.05 -5.87 8.28
CA ILE A 87 -1.23 -5.43 6.89
C ILE A 87 -1.18 -3.90 6.79
N PHE A 88 -1.87 -3.20 7.69
CA PHE A 88 -1.91 -1.75 7.71
C PHE A 88 -0.51 -1.15 7.90
N LEU A 89 0.24 -1.62 8.90
CA LEU A 89 1.61 -1.12 9.17
C LEU A 89 2.57 -1.41 8.02
N LEU A 90 2.52 -2.61 7.43
CA LEU A 90 3.34 -2.95 6.26
C LEU A 90 2.97 -2.09 5.05
N SER A 91 1.69 -1.78 4.86
CA SER A 91 1.23 -0.90 3.78
C SER A 91 1.72 0.54 3.97
N MET A 92 1.73 1.05 5.21
CA MET A 92 2.31 2.37 5.53
C MET A 92 3.80 2.43 5.21
N ILE A 93 4.56 1.41 5.61
CA ILE A 93 5.99 1.31 5.30
C ILE A 93 6.18 1.26 3.78
N THR A 94 5.43 0.43 3.07
CA THR A 94 5.51 0.29 1.61
C THR A 94 5.27 1.62 0.89
N ALA A 95 4.21 2.33 1.24
CA ALA A 95 3.88 3.60 0.61
C ALA A 95 4.89 4.71 0.93
N PHE A 96 5.39 4.77 2.16
CA PHE A 96 6.47 5.68 2.53
C PHE A 96 7.73 5.41 1.70
N LEU A 97 8.17 4.15 1.61
CA LEU A 97 9.35 3.79 0.81
C LEU A 97 9.16 4.14 -0.67
N GLY A 98 7.97 3.88 -1.23
CA GLY A 98 7.62 4.21 -2.61
C GLY A 98 7.64 5.72 -2.88
N TYR A 99 7.16 6.52 -1.94
CA TYR A 99 7.16 7.99 -2.04
C TYR A 99 8.57 8.59 -2.08
N VAL A 100 9.57 7.89 -1.53
CA VAL A 100 10.98 8.32 -1.56
C VAL A 100 11.60 8.10 -2.94
N LEU A 101 11.14 7.09 -3.69
CA LEU A 101 11.80 6.63 -4.92
C LEU A 101 11.98 7.72 -5.98
N PRO A 102 11.00 8.61 -6.29
CA PRO A 102 11.20 9.65 -7.30
C PRO A 102 12.30 10.66 -6.97
N TRP A 103 12.81 10.67 -5.74
CA TRP A 103 13.92 11.51 -5.30
C TRP A 103 13.71 13.02 -5.53
N GLY A 104 12.46 13.48 -5.43
CA GLY A 104 12.13 14.91 -5.40
C GLY A 104 12.43 15.57 -4.04
N GLN A 105 12.26 16.89 -3.95
CA GLN A 105 12.49 17.64 -2.70
C GLN A 105 11.70 17.08 -1.52
N MET A 106 10.38 16.91 -1.69
CA MET A 106 9.53 16.36 -0.63
C MET A 106 9.89 14.91 -0.29
N SER A 107 10.26 14.10 -1.28
CA SER A 107 10.72 12.72 -1.09
C SER A 107 11.96 12.66 -0.20
N PHE A 108 12.98 13.48 -0.50
CA PHE A 108 14.23 13.53 0.27
C PHE A 108 14.02 14.03 1.70
N TRP A 109 13.26 15.12 1.87
CA TRP A 109 13.00 15.69 3.20
C TRP A 109 12.08 14.80 4.03
N ALA A 110 11.09 14.14 3.42
CA ALA A 110 10.27 13.15 4.10
C ALA A 110 11.13 11.97 4.58
N ALA A 111 12.02 11.45 3.73
CA ALA A 111 12.95 10.39 4.11
C ALA A 111 13.79 10.81 5.31
N THR A 112 14.37 12.01 5.27
CA THR A 112 15.22 12.56 6.34
C THR A 112 14.46 12.71 7.65
N VAL A 113 13.31 13.39 7.64
CA VAL A 113 12.55 13.69 8.87
C VAL A 113 11.96 12.44 9.49
N ILE A 114 11.32 11.57 8.70
CA ILE A 114 10.60 10.40 9.21
C ILE A 114 11.57 9.37 9.77
N THR A 115 12.66 9.05 9.06
CA THR A 115 13.62 8.05 9.55
C THR A 115 14.40 8.56 10.76
N ASN A 116 14.64 9.87 10.86
CA ASN A 116 15.33 10.45 12.00
C ASN A 116 14.49 10.38 13.30
N LEU A 117 13.19 10.08 13.25
CA LEU A 117 12.40 9.80 14.46
C LEU A 117 12.96 8.59 15.25
N LEU A 118 13.68 7.67 14.60
CA LEU A 118 14.36 6.56 15.28
C LEU A 118 15.46 7.03 16.24
N SER A 119 16.02 8.23 16.04
CA SER A 119 17.05 8.81 16.92
C SER A 119 16.54 9.04 18.35
N ALA A 120 15.22 9.14 18.53
CA ALA A 120 14.59 9.32 19.83
C ALA A 120 14.63 8.05 20.70
N ILE A 121 15.00 6.89 20.14
CA ILE A 121 15.10 5.64 20.91
C ILE A 121 16.36 5.71 21.81
N PRO A 122 16.22 5.57 23.14
CA PRO A 122 17.35 5.66 24.05
C PRO A 122 18.45 4.65 23.74
N TYR A 123 19.71 5.06 23.91
CA TYR A 123 20.94 4.28 23.75
C TYR A 123 21.28 3.81 22.33
N VAL A 124 20.29 3.44 21.52
CA VAL A 124 20.50 2.82 20.18
C VAL A 124 20.01 3.68 19.01
N GLY A 125 19.31 4.79 19.26
CA GLY A 125 18.60 5.55 18.22
C GLY A 125 19.49 6.06 17.08
N VAL A 126 20.61 6.71 17.40
CA VAL A 126 21.54 7.23 16.37
C VAL A 126 22.09 6.09 15.50
N MET A 127 22.47 4.97 16.12
CA MET A 127 22.95 3.78 15.41
C MET A 127 21.87 3.20 14.48
N LEU A 128 20.60 3.18 14.90
CA LEU A 128 19.49 2.72 14.04
C LEU A 128 19.30 3.63 12.82
N VAL A 129 19.37 4.94 13.00
CA VAL A 129 19.23 5.91 11.90
C VAL A 129 20.34 5.72 10.86
N GLU A 130 21.60 5.71 11.30
CA GLU A 130 22.75 5.51 10.41
C GLU A 130 22.73 4.13 9.75
N TRP A 131 22.27 3.10 10.47
CA TRP A 131 22.09 1.77 9.91
C TRP A 131 21.00 1.75 8.84
N VAL A 132 19.88 2.45 9.01
CA VAL A 132 18.82 2.56 7.98
C VAL A 132 19.35 3.30 6.76
N TRP A 133 20.02 4.44 6.97
CA TRP A 133 20.58 5.25 5.89
C TRP A 133 21.71 4.53 5.14
N GLY A 134 22.48 3.70 5.83
CA GLY A 134 23.72 3.14 5.29
C GLY A 134 24.82 4.20 5.19
N GLY A 135 24.81 5.17 6.11
CA GLY A 135 25.72 6.32 6.13
C GLY A 135 25.23 7.41 7.09
N TYR A 136 25.87 8.57 7.07
CA TYR A 136 25.58 9.70 7.98
C TYR A 136 24.41 10.58 7.54
N ALA A 137 23.90 10.37 6.34
CA ALA A 137 22.75 11.09 5.79
C ALA A 137 22.03 10.24 4.74
N VAL A 138 20.76 10.58 4.48
CA VAL A 138 20.00 10.04 3.35
C VAL A 138 20.78 10.29 2.06
N SER A 139 21.16 9.21 1.37
CA SER A 139 22.04 9.26 0.19
C SER A 139 21.84 8.04 -0.71
N ASN A 140 22.75 7.77 -1.65
CA ASN A 140 22.62 6.70 -2.63
C ASN A 140 22.39 5.30 -2.03
N PRO A 141 23.15 4.89 -0.99
CA PRO A 141 22.88 3.65 -0.29
C PRO A 141 21.43 3.58 0.17
N THR A 142 20.89 4.63 0.80
CA THR A 142 19.51 4.69 1.29
C THR A 142 18.48 4.43 0.18
N LEU A 143 18.62 5.11 -0.96
CA LEU A 143 17.69 4.99 -2.09
C LEU A 143 17.66 3.55 -2.65
N THR A 144 18.83 2.95 -2.85
CA THR A 144 18.94 1.59 -3.40
C THR A 144 18.21 0.56 -2.52
N ARG A 145 18.38 0.61 -1.19
CA ARG A 145 17.69 -0.30 -0.25
C ARG A 145 16.21 0.03 -0.13
N PHE A 146 15.83 1.31 -0.19
CA PHE A 146 14.42 1.68 -0.14
C PHE A 146 13.68 1.14 -1.36
N PHE A 147 14.29 1.14 -2.54
CA PHE A 147 13.76 0.45 -3.71
C PHE A 147 13.61 -1.05 -3.47
N ALA A 148 14.64 -1.73 -2.96
CA ALA A 148 14.59 -3.16 -2.68
C ALA A 148 13.48 -3.52 -1.67
N PHE A 149 13.34 -2.74 -0.58
CA PHE A 149 12.28 -2.95 0.41
C PHE A 149 10.90 -2.62 -0.16
N HIS A 150 10.75 -1.51 -0.89
CA HIS A 150 9.49 -1.16 -1.54
C HIS A 150 9.03 -2.24 -2.53
N PHE A 151 9.98 -2.90 -3.22
CA PHE A 151 9.68 -3.97 -4.15
C PHE A 151 9.23 -5.26 -3.44
N ILE A 152 9.91 -5.67 -2.36
CA ILE A 152 9.64 -6.96 -1.70
C ILE A 152 8.45 -6.94 -0.73
N VAL A 153 8.24 -5.84 0.00
CA VAL A 153 7.21 -5.76 1.06
C VAL A 153 5.77 -5.98 0.53
N PRO A 154 5.36 -5.52 -0.67
CA PRO A 154 4.06 -5.85 -1.25
C PRO A 154 3.78 -7.37 -1.30
N PHE A 155 4.79 -8.20 -1.58
CA PHE A 155 4.64 -9.65 -1.60
C PHE A 155 4.51 -10.24 -0.19
N VAL A 156 5.16 -9.63 0.81
CA VAL A 156 4.94 -9.97 2.22
C VAL A 156 3.50 -9.62 2.64
N ILE A 157 2.97 -8.49 2.17
CA ILE A 157 1.56 -8.10 2.41
C ILE A 157 0.60 -9.14 1.81
N VAL A 158 0.88 -9.70 0.62
CA VAL A 158 0.09 -10.81 0.06
C VAL A 158 0.07 -12.01 1.01
N GLY A 159 1.21 -12.38 1.60
CA GLY A 159 1.28 -13.45 2.61
C GLY A 159 0.40 -13.17 3.83
N PHE A 160 0.47 -11.95 4.38
CA PHE A 160 -0.39 -11.53 5.49
C PHE A 160 -1.87 -11.45 5.11
N MET A 161 -2.20 -11.07 3.87
CA MET A 161 -3.57 -11.08 3.36
C MET A 161 -4.14 -12.50 3.36
N VAL A 162 -3.38 -13.51 2.96
CA VAL A 162 -3.81 -14.92 3.02
C VAL A 162 -4.07 -15.33 4.47
N ILE A 163 -3.14 -15.04 5.39
CA ILE A 163 -3.32 -15.32 6.83
C ILE A 163 -4.58 -14.63 7.38
N HIS A 164 -4.80 -13.37 7.00
CA HIS A 164 -5.96 -12.59 7.41
C HIS A 164 -7.28 -13.23 6.93
N LEU A 165 -7.33 -13.71 5.69
CA LEU A 165 -8.49 -14.41 5.14
C LEU A 165 -8.71 -15.79 5.79
N VAL A 166 -7.64 -16.51 6.12
CA VAL A 166 -7.74 -17.80 6.85
C VAL A 166 -8.39 -17.57 8.21
N PHE A 167 -7.90 -16.63 9.02
CA PHE A 167 -8.51 -16.31 10.31
C PHE A 167 -9.96 -15.83 10.17
N LEU A 168 -10.29 -15.07 9.12
CA LEU A 168 -11.67 -14.68 8.85
C LEU A 168 -12.56 -15.88 8.52
N HIS A 169 -12.04 -16.88 7.80
CA HIS A 169 -12.80 -18.07 7.43
C HIS A 169 -13.03 -19.03 8.59
N GLU A 170 -12.22 -18.99 9.65
CA GLU A 170 -12.46 -19.77 10.87
C GLU A 170 -13.72 -19.29 11.62
N THR A 171 -13.99 -17.99 11.63
CA THR A 171 -15.13 -17.40 12.35
C THR A 171 -16.33 -17.07 11.45
N GLY A 172 -16.09 -16.90 10.15
CA GLY A 172 -17.03 -16.26 9.24
C GLY A 172 -17.04 -14.73 9.41
N SER A 173 -17.76 -14.05 8.51
CA SER A 173 -17.91 -12.60 8.54
C SER A 173 -18.91 -12.14 9.60
N SER A 174 -18.65 -10.99 10.22
CA SER A 174 -19.64 -10.25 11.00
C SER A 174 -20.73 -9.63 10.12
N ASN A 175 -21.84 -9.22 10.72
CA ASN A 175 -22.94 -8.53 10.04
C ASN A 175 -23.31 -7.22 10.78
N PRO A 176 -24.04 -6.29 10.12
CA PRO A 176 -24.36 -4.98 10.70
C PRO A 176 -25.18 -5.02 12.00
N LEU A 177 -25.94 -6.09 12.24
CA LEU A 177 -26.75 -6.26 13.45
C LEU A 177 -25.95 -6.84 14.62
N GLY A 178 -24.76 -7.41 14.37
CA GLY A 178 -23.92 -8.02 15.39
C GLY A 178 -24.50 -9.31 15.99
N VAL A 179 -25.50 -9.93 15.35
CA VAL A 179 -26.17 -11.14 15.83
C VAL A 179 -25.71 -12.41 15.08
N GLY A 180 -26.06 -13.60 15.59
CA GLY A 180 -25.61 -14.88 15.02
C GLY A 180 -26.06 -15.14 13.57
N GLY A 181 -25.35 -16.04 12.88
CA GLY A 181 -25.48 -16.33 11.45
C GLY A 181 -26.56 -17.35 11.06
N TRP A 182 -27.80 -17.15 11.52
CA TRP A 182 -28.91 -18.06 11.23
C TRP A 182 -29.44 -17.94 9.79
N ASP A 183 -29.13 -16.85 9.10
CA ASP A 183 -29.51 -16.56 7.71
C ASP A 183 -28.27 -16.33 6.85
N SER A 184 -27.68 -17.42 6.36
CA SER A 184 -26.48 -17.38 5.52
C SER A 184 -26.81 -17.71 4.07
N VAL A 185 -26.12 -17.05 3.14
CA VAL A 185 -26.25 -17.26 1.70
C VAL A 185 -24.90 -17.58 1.09
N SER A 186 -24.89 -18.26 -0.05
CA SER A 186 -23.67 -18.54 -0.80
C SER A 186 -22.99 -17.26 -1.28
N LEU A 187 -21.65 -17.25 -1.31
CA LEU A 187 -20.87 -16.11 -1.81
C LEU A 187 -21.22 -15.80 -3.27
N HIS A 188 -21.31 -16.83 -4.11
CA HIS A 188 -21.78 -16.72 -5.49
C HIS A 188 -23.26 -17.09 -5.58
N PRO A 189 -24.12 -16.28 -6.25
CA PRO A 189 -23.78 -15.06 -7.00
C PRO A 189 -23.75 -13.78 -6.14
N MET A 190 -24.36 -13.81 -4.95
CA MET A 190 -24.76 -12.63 -4.18
C MET A 190 -23.61 -11.62 -3.95
N TYR A 191 -22.54 -12.05 -3.29
CA TYR A 191 -21.42 -11.17 -2.98
C TYR A 191 -20.47 -10.99 -4.16
N SER A 192 -20.37 -11.98 -5.06
CA SER A 192 -19.54 -11.84 -6.28
C SER A 192 -20.03 -10.70 -7.19
N VAL A 193 -21.34 -10.60 -7.44
CA VAL A 193 -21.92 -9.51 -8.26
C VAL A 193 -21.75 -8.17 -7.55
N LYS A 194 -22.01 -8.13 -6.23
CA LYS A 194 -21.80 -6.93 -5.41
C LYS A 194 -20.37 -6.41 -5.47
N ASP A 195 -19.40 -7.32 -5.37
CA ASP A 195 -17.98 -6.96 -5.41
C ASP A 195 -17.56 -6.47 -6.80
N VAL A 196 -18.06 -7.07 -7.88
CA VAL A 196 -17.83 -6.57 -9.25
C VAL A 196 -18.34 -5.14 -9.42
N VAL A 197 -19.55 -4.84 -8.94
CA VAL A 197 -20.09 -3.46 -8.97
C VAL A 197 -19.17 -2.51 -8.21
N GLY A 198 -18.68 -2.93 -7.03
CA GLY A 198 -17.72 -2.15 -6.24
C GLY A 198 -16.43 -1.86 -7.02
N VAL A 199 -15.88 -2.86 -7.71
CA VAL A 199 -14.67 -2.72 -8.54
C VAL A 199 -14.90 -1.72 -9.67
N VAL A 200 -16.02 -1.83 -10.40
CA VAL A 200 -16.36 -0.91 -11.50
C VAL A 200 -16.47 0.53 -11.01
N VAL A 201 -17.19 0.77 -9.91
CA VAL A 201 -17.33 2.12 -9.33
C VAL A 201 -15.98 2.67 -8.88
N SER A 202 -15.16 1.87 -8.18
CA SER A 202 -13.83 2.31 -7.74
C SER A 202 -12.88 2.59 -8.91
N GLY A 203 -12.95 1.78 -9.97
CA GLY A 203 -12.13 1.93 -11.18
C GLY A 203 -12.50 3.20 -11.94
N PHE A 204 -13.81 3.48 -12.08
CA PHE A 204 -14.28 4.74 -12.65
C PHE A 204 -13.74 5.94 -11.86
N PHE A 205 -13.84 5.91 -10.53
CA PHE A 205 -13.35 7.00 -9.69
C PHE A 205 -11.83 7.19 -9.80
N LEU A 206 -11.05 6.10 -9.81
CA LEU A 206 -9.60 6.17 -10.02
C LEU A 206 -9.24 6.82 -11.35
N VAL A 207 -9.90 6.40 -12.44
CA VAL A 207 -9.65 6.96 -13.78
C VAL A 207 -10.05 8.43 -13.83
N PHE A 208 -11.22 8.79 -13.27
CA PHE A 208 -11.67 10.17 -13.20
C PHE A 208 -10.64 11.08 -12.51
N VAL A 209 -10.18 10.70 -11.31
CA VAL A 209 -9.15 11.47 -10.58
C VAL A 209 -7.84 11.51 -11.36
N SER A 210 -7.45 10.42 -12.01
CA SER A 210 -6.18 10.34 -12.75
C SER A 210 -6.14 11.13 -14.05
N LEU A 211 -7.29 11.43 -14.66
CA LEU A 211 -7.37 12.14 -15.94
C LEU A 211 -7.79 13.60 -15.80
N GLU A 212 -8.75 13.90 -14.93
CA GLU A 212 -9.36 15.23 -14.82
C GLU A 212 -8.77 16.05 -13.66
N ALA A 213 -8.17 15.40 -12.66
CA ALA A 213 -7.50 16.04 -11.53
C ALA A 213 -6.12 15.40 -11.23
N PRO A 214 -5.22 15.34 -12.23
CA PRO A 214 -3.94 14.63 -12.13
C PRO A 214 -2.96 15.21 -11.10
#